data_AF-A0A1E3VII5-F1
#
_entry.id   AF-A0A1E3VII5-F1
#
_cell.length_a   1.000
_cell.length_b   1.000
_cell.length_c   1.000
_cell.angle_alpha   90.00
_cell.angle_beta   90.00
_cell.angle_gamma   90.00
#
_symmetry.space_group_name_H-M   'P 1'
#
loop_
_entity.id
_entity.type
_entity.pdbx_description
1 polymer ?
#
loop_
_entity_poly.entity_id
_entity_poly.type
_entity_poly.pdbx_seq_one_letter_code
_entity_poly.pdbx_strand_id
1 'polypeptide(L)' 'MGRGIMPAFKDRLSDEEIAAVATYIRTSWGNDFGPVSSTRVAEIRKSMTETDGGGGSPPQ' A
#
# COMPACT_ATOMS: atom_id res chain seq x y z
N MET A 1 -12.78 0.46 -22.61
CA MET A 1 -11.53 0.00 -21.99
C MET A 1 -11.33 0.76 -20.69
N GLY A 2 -11.53 0.11 -19.54
CA GLY A 2 -11.22 0.73 -18.25
C GLY A 2 -9.73 1.02 -18.18
N ARG A 3 -9.35 2.24 -17.81
CA ARG A 3 -7.94 2.60 -17.61
C ARG A 3 -7.43 1.69 -16.49
N GLY A 4 -6.56 0.73 -16.78
CA GLY A 4 -6.05 -0.27 -15.83
C GLY A 4 -5.15 0.29 -14.72
N ILE A 5 -5.42 1.52 -14.29
CA ILE A 5 -4.73 2.25 -13.24
C ILE A 5 -5.43 1.99 -11.92
N MET A 6 -4.68 1.51 -10.93
CA MET A 6 -5.15 1.41 -9.55
C MET A 6 -5.26 2.84 -8.98
N PRO A 7 -6.45 3.29 -8.54
CA PRO A 7 -6.58 4.58 -7.86
C PRO A 7 -5.78 4.62 -6.56
N ALA A 8 -5.31 5.80 -6.16
CA ALA A 8 -4.69 5.97 -4.85
C ALA A 8 -5.76 5.86 -3.74
N PHE A 9 -5.41 5.14 -2.68
CA PHE A 9 -6.27 4.97 -1.50
C PHE A 9 -5.74 5.70 -0.25
N LYS A 10 -4.63 6.45 -0.37
CA LYS A 10 -3.95 7.10 0.77
C LYS A 10 -4.88 7.98 1.61
N ASP A 11 -5.81 8.68 0.94
CA ASP A 11 -6.74 9.63 1.56
C ASP A 11 -8.08 8.97 1.96
N ARG A 12 -8.25 7.67 1.66
CA ARG A 12 -9.51 6.93 1.88
C ARG A 12 -9.40 5.89 3.00
N LEU A 13 -8.20 5.40 3.28
CA LEU A 13 -7.95 4.36 4.26
C LEU A 13 -6.91 4.81 5.29
N SER A 14 -7.19 4.52 6.55
CA SER A 14 -6.25 4.66 7.66
C SER A 14 -5.09 3.66 7.56
N ASP A 15 -4.02 3.86 8.33
CA ASP A 15 -2.88 2.92 8.37
C ASP A 15 -3.27 1.52 8.85
N GLU A 16 -4.25 1.45 9.76
CA GLU A 16 -4.78 0.21 10.31
C GLU A 16 -5.60 -0.57 9.26
N GLU A 17 -6.47 0.12 8.52
CA GLU A 17 -7.26 -0.51 7.45
C GLU A 17 -6.37 -1.01 6.32
N ILE A 18 -5.35 -0.24 5.92
CA ILE A 18 -4.38 -0.67 4.91
C ILE A 18 -3.61 -1.90 5.41
N ALA A 19 -3.15 -1.89 6.67
CA ALA A 19 -2.45 -3.03 7.26
C ALA A 19 -3.34 -4.29 7.30
N ALA A 20 -4.61 -4.15 7.67
CA ALA A 20 -5.57 -5.25 7.70
C ALA A 20 -5.82 -5.85 6.30
N VAL A 21 -6.09 -5.00 5.30
CA VAL A 21 -6.30 -5.45 3.91
C VAL A 21 -5.05 -6.10 3.35
N ALA A 22 -3.87 -5.51 3.56
CA ALA A 22 -2.60 -6.06 3.09
C ALA A 22 -2.29 -7.41 3.75
N THR A 23 -2.57 -7.54 5.05
CA THR A 23 -2.44 -8.80 5.78
C THR A 23 -3.37 -9.86 5.21
N TYR A 24 -4.65 -9.52 5.02
CA TYR A 24 -5.61 -10.44 4.41
C TYR A 24 -5.12 -10.95 3.05
N ILE A 25 -4.62 -10.07 2.18
CA ILE A 25 -4.08 -10.47 0.87
C ILE A 25 -2.86 -11.39 1.02
N ARG A 26 -1.95 -11.09 1.96
CA ARG A 26 -0.73 -11.87 2.24
C ARG A 26 -0.97 -13.27 2.79
N THR A 27 -2.13 -13.52 3.39
CA THR A 27 -2.48 -14.81 3.99
C THR A 27 -3.61 -15.51 3.25
N SER A 28 -4.15 -14.89 2.20
CA SER A 28 -5.25 -15.43 1.40
C SER A 28 -4.74 -16.07 0.12
N TRP A 29 -5.60 -16.89 -0.50
CA TRP A 29 -5.33 -17.50 -1.81
C TRP A 29 -4.04 -18.34 -1.86
N GLY A 30 -3.74 -19.05 -0.77
CA GLY A 30 -2.56 -19.90 -0.68
C GLY A 30 -1.25 -19.16 -0.42
N ASN A 31 -1.30 -17.84 -0.20
CA ASN A 31 -0.16 -17.09 0.31
C ASN A 31 0.06 -17.38 1.80
N ASP A 32 1.32 -17.56 2.21
CA ASP A 32 1.69 -17.80 3.61
C ASP A 32 2.83 -16.85 4.02
N PHE A 33 2.47 -15.59 4.25
CA PHE A 33 3.39 -14.55 4.69
C PHE A 33 2.96 -13.93 6.02
N GLY A 34 3.92 -13.34 6.74
CA GLY A 34 3.64 -12.65 8.00
C GLY A 34 2.77 -11.39 7.84
N PRO A 35 2.08 -10.99 8.93
CA PRO A 35 1.17 -9.84 8.93
C PRO A 35 1.91 -8.53 8.66
N VAL A 36 1.16 -7.55 8.18
CA VAL A 36 1.63 -6.17 8.00
C VAL A 36 1.21 -5.35 9.22
N SER A 37 2.14 -4.62 9.82
CA SER A 37 1.83 -3.71 10.94
C SER A 37 1.41 -2.33 10.45
N SER A 38 0.51 -1.66 11.17
CA SER A 38 0.10 -0.28 10.90
C SER A 38 1.28 0.70 11.01
N THR A 39 2.21 0.48 11.94
CA THR A 39 3.44 1.27 12.06
C THR A 39 4.25 1.25 10.76
N ARG A 40 4.38 0.08 10.12
CA ARG A 40 5.10 -0.04 8.85
C ARG A 40 4.40 0.71 7.73
N VAL A 41 3.06 0.72 7.72
CA VAL A 41 2.29 1.51 6.75
C VAL A 41 2.51 3.01 6.97
N ALA A 42 2.49 3.47 8.21
CA ALA A 42 2.72 4.88 8.56
C ALA A 42 4.12 5.37 8.15
N GLU A 43 5.16 4.55 8.38
CA GLU A 43 6.53 4.83 7.91
C GLU A 43 6.59 5.01 6.39
N ILE A 44 5.97 4.10 5.64
CA ILE A 44 5.93 4.16 4.18
C ILE A 44 5.14 5.40 3.73
N ARG A 45 3.98 5.68 4.34
CA ARG A 45 3.15 6.84 4.03
C ARG A 45 3.94 8.15 4.19
N LYS A 46 4.73 8.27 5.25
CA LYS A 46 5.62 9.41 5.47
C LYS A 46 6.68 9.53 4.38
N SER A 47 7.30 8.41 3.98
CA SER A 47 8.29 8.42 2.89
C SER A 47 7.70 8.79 1.52
N MET A 48 6.43 8.45 1.27
CA MET A 48 5.74 8.80 0.03
C MET A 48 5.43 10.29 -0.07
N THR A 49 5.15 10.97 1.04
CA THR A 49 4.93 12.43 1.05
C THR A 49 6.19 13.24 0.75
N GLU A 50 7.38 12.64 0.89
CA GLU A 50 8.66 13.26 0.50
C GLU A 50 8.90 13.17 -1.02
N THR A 51 8.20 12.26 -1.71
CA THR A 51 8.38 11.97 -3.15
C THR A 51 7.21 12.46 -4.03
N ASP A 52 6.28 13.28 -3.52
CA ASP A 52 5.05 13.71 -4.24
C ASP A 52 5.29 14.58 -5.50
N GLY A 53 6.54 14.81 -5.90
CA GLY A 53 6.91 15.39 -7.19
C GLY A 53 6.92 14.38 -8.35
N GLY A 54 5.76 13.85 -8.75
CA GLY A 54 5.51 13.33 -10.10
C GLY A 54 6.16 11.98 -10.51
N GLY A 55 5.30 10.97 -10.74
CA GLY A 55 5.53 9.95 -11.76
C GLY A 55 6.79 9.08 -11.64
N GLY A 56 6.97 8.39 -10.51
CA GLY A 56 8.09 7.44 -10.35
C GLY A 56 7.77 6.06 -10.91
N SER A 57 8.21 5.78 -12.13
CA SER A 57 8.52 4.40 -12.57
C SER A 57 9.44 3.72 -11.54
N PRO A 58 9.32 2.41 -11.30
CA PRO A 58 10.16 1.72 -10.35
C PRO A 58 11.64 1.76 -10.78
N PRO A 59 12.59 1.87 -9.85
CA PRO A 59 14.00 1.67 -10.17
C PRO A 59 14.20 0.25 -10.70
N GLN A 60 15.04 0.14 -11.73
CA GLN A 60 15.42 -1.10 -12.42
C GLN A 60 16.06 -2.10 -11.45
#